data_AF-A0A1X7SEY9-F1
#
_entry.id   AF-A0A1X7SEY9-F1
#
_cell.length_a   1.000
_cell.length_b   1.000
_cell.length_c   1.000
_cell.angle_alpha   90.00
_cell.angle_beta   90.00
_cell.angle_gamma   90.00
#
_symmetry.space_group_name_H-M   'P 1'
#
loop_
_entity.id
_entity.type
_entity.pdbx_description
1 polymer ?
#
loop_
_entity_poly.entity_id
_entity_poly.type
_entity_poly.pdbx_seq_one_letter_code
_entity_poly.pdbx_strand_id
1 'polypeptide(L)' 'MVELPLRHPQLFKAIGVKPPRGILLYGPPGTGKTLIARAVANETGAFFFLINGPEIMSKMAGESESNLRK' A
#
# COMPACT_ATOMS: atom_id res chain seq x y z
N MET A 1 12.00 -2.72 -2.65
CA MET A 1 11.41 -1.45 -3.15
C MET A 1 10.58 -0.72 -2.08
N VAL A 2 9.78 -1.43 -1.29
CA VAL A 2 9.06 -0.86 -0.12
C VAL A 2 9.97 -0.76 1.12
N GLU A 3 10.77 -1.79 1.39
CA GLU A 3 11.63 -1.84 2.59
C GLU A 3 12.78 -0.82 2.58
N LEU A 4 13.48 -0.67 1.44
CA LEU A 4 14.65 0.20 1.32
C LEU A 4 14.39 1.66 1.73
N PRO A 5 13.30 2.33 1.26
CA PRO A 5 12.99 3.68 1.70
C PRO A 5 12.51 3.77 3.15
N LEU A 6 11.93 2.69 3.71
CA LEU A 6 11.54 2.62 5.12
C LEU A 6 12.77 2.49 6.04
N ARG A 7 13.74 1.64 5.68
CA ARG A 7 14.94 1.38 6.50
C ARG A 7 16.06 2.40 6.30
N HIS A 8 16.24 2.91 5.07
CA HIS A 8 17.35 3.80 4.72
C HIS A 8 16.89 5.08 4.01
N PRO A 9 16.09 5.94 4.68
CA PRO A 9 15.61 7.19 4.09
C PRO A 9 16.74 8.18 3.75
N GLN A 10 17.89 8.08 4.45
CA GLN A 10 19.06 8.93 4.21
C GLN A 10 19.66 8.71 2.82
N LEU A 11 19.59 7.48 2.29
CA LEU A 11 20.12 7.14 0.97
C LEU A 11 19.35 7.90 -0.13
N PHE A 12 18.02 7.94 -0.01
CA PHE A 12 17.16 8.66 -0.94
C PHE A 12 17.34 10.18 -0.85
N LYS A 13 17.61 10.71 0.35
CA LYS A 13 17.97 12.13 0.53
C LYS A 13 19.32 12.49 -0.10
N ALA A 14 20.32 11.63 0.06
CA ALA A 14 21.67 11.86 -0.48
C ALA A 14 21.70 11.81 -2.02
N ILE A 15 20.93 10.92 -2.63
CA ILE A 15 20.85 10.76 -4.09
C ILE A 15 19.86 11.77 -4.71
N GLY A 16 19.06 12.46 -3.89
CA GLY A 16 18.09 13.47 -4.35
C GLY A 16 16.86 12.88 -5.06
N VAL A 17 16.65 11.56 -4.98
CA VAL A 17 15.56 10.85 -5.67
C VAL A 17 14.41 10.62 -4.70
N LYS A 18 13.19 10.96 -5.13
CA LYS A 18 11.97 10.68 -4.36
C LYS A 18 11.70 9.17 -4.34
N PRO A 19 11.43 8.57 -3.18
CA PRO A 19 11.08 7.16 -3.11
C PRO A 19 9.75 6.89 -3.85
N PRO A 20 9.57 5.68 -4.42
CA PRO A 20 8.35 5.29 -5.10
C PRO A 20 7.16 5.34 -4.13
N ARG A 21 6.04 5.94 -4.57
CA ARG A 21 4.85 6.16 -3.74
C ARG A 21 3.83 5.02 -3.75
N GLY A 22 3.97 4.06 -4.66
CA GLY A 22 3.02 2.96 -4.79
C GLY A 22 3.55 1.85 -5.69
N ILE A 23 2.95 0.67 -5.57
CA ILE A 23 3.25 -0.51 -6.37
C ILE A 23 1.92 -1.07 -6.87
N LEU A 24 1.86 -1.43 -8.15
CA LEU A 24 0.73 -2.14 -8.74
C LEU A 24 1.09 -3.62 -8.89
N LEU A 25 0.38 -4.49 -8.19
CA LEU A 25 0.50 -5.94 -8.35
C LEU A 25 -0.60 -6.43 -9.30
N TYR A 26 -0.23 -6.92 -10.49
CA TYR A 26 -1.18 -7.42 -11.50
C TYR A 26 -0.86 -8.86 -11.91
N GLY A 27 -1.86 -9.56 -12.47
CA GLY A 27 -1.74 -10.93 -12.98
C GLY A 27 -2.90 -11.85 -12.56
N PRO A 28 -2.86 -13.14 -12.94
CA PRO A 28 -3.95 -14.09 -12.70
C PRO A 28 -4.33 -14.25 -11.22
N PRO A 29 -5.58 -14.64 -10.91
CA PRO A 29 -5.99 -14.99 -9.55
C PRO A 29 -5.16 -16.16 -9.03
N GLY A 30 -4.94 -16.22 -7.71
CA GLY A 30 -4.16 -17.28 -7.07
C GLY A 30 -2.63 -17.12 -7.10
N THR A 31 -2.10 -16.06 -7.73
CA THR A 31 -0.64 -15.78 -7.78
C THR A 31 -0.07 -15.13 -6.51
N GLY A 32 -0.82 -15.14 -5.39
CA GLY A 32 -0.32 -14.69 -4.09
C GLY A 32 -0.17 -13.17 -3.89
N LYS A 33 -0.79 -12.32 -4.73
CA LYS A 33 -0.67 -10.83 -4.65
C LYS A 33 -1.07 -10.27 -3.27
N THR A 34 -2.17 -10.76 -2.71
CA THR A 34 -2.62 -10.35 -1.38
C THR A 34 -1.70 -10.86 -0.28
N LEU A 35 -1.13 -12.06 -0.48
CA LEU A 35 -0.27 -12.71 0.51
C LEU A 35 1.09 -12.01 0.59
N ILE A 36 1.68 -11.67 -0.56
CA ILE A 36 2.95 -10.92 -0.59
C ILE A 36 2.79 -9.52 0.01
N ALA A 37 1.67 -8.84 -0.20
CA ALA A 37 1.41 -7.54 0.41
C ALA A 37 1.40 -7.62 1.95
N ARG A 38 0.76 -8.65 2.52
CA ARG A 38 0.76 -8.90 3.97
C ARG A 38 2.13 -9.32 4.50
N ALA A 39 2.87 -10.14 3.76
CA ALA A 39 4.21 -10.58 4.16
C ALA A 39 5.17 -9.40 4.24
N VAL A 40 5.19 -8.53 3.22
CA VAL A 40 6.04 -7.33 3.20
C VAL A 40 5.72 -6.39 4.36
N ALA A 41 4.44 -6.21 4.71
CA ALA A 41 4.08 -5.36 5.84
C ALA A 41 4.55 -5.94 7.18
N ASN A 42 4.43 -7.25 7.38
CA ASN A 42 4.94 -7.94 8.56
C ASN A 42 6.48 -7.86 8.66
N GLU A 43 7.21 -8.10 7.57
CA GLU A 43 8.68 -8.06 7.56
C GLU A 43 9.24 -6.65 7.81
N THR A 44 8.56 -5.64 7.28
CA THR A 44 8.97 -4.23 7.44
C THR A 44 8.50 -3.61 8.75
N GLY A 45 7.66 -4.31 9.52
CA GLY A 45 7.04 -3.77 10.73
C GLY A 45 6.08 -2.60 10.45
N ALA A 46 5.55 -2.50 9.23
CA ALA A 46 4.66 -1.43 8.82
C ALA A 46 3.19 -1.80 9.09
N PHE A 47 2.37 -0.79 9.40
CA PHE A 47 0.92 -0.99 9.52
C PHE A 47 0.31 -1.32 8.15
N PHE A 48 -0.43 -2.44 8.09
CA PHE A 48 -1.11 -2.88 6.88
C PHE A 48 -2.60 -2.55 6.93
N PHE A 49 -3.04 -1.60 6.10
CA PHE A 49 -4.45 -1.33 5.87
C PHE A 49 -4.94 -2.12 4.66
N LEU A 50 -5.79 -3.11 4.91
CA LEU A 50 -6.52 -3.80 3.84
C LEU A 50 -7.83 -3.05 3.62
N ILE A 51 -8.05 -2.59 2.39
CA ILE A 51 -9.32 -2.00 2.01
C ILE A 51 -9.83 -2.71 0.76
N ASN A 52 -10.98 -3.37 0.85
CA ASN A 52 -11.61 -3.97 -0.31
C ASN A 52 -12.52 -2.95 -1.00
N GLY A 53 -12.45 -2.83 -2.32
CA GLY A 53 -13.27 -1.87 -3.09
C GLY A 53 -14.77 -1.90 -2.76
N PRO A 54 -15.41 -3.09 -2.64
CA PRO A 54 -16.81 -3.19 -2.25
C PRO A 54 -17.13 -2.69 -0.83
N GLU A 55 -16.16 -2.68 0.10
CA GLU A 55 -16.38 -2.23 1.48
C GLU A 55 -16.47 -0.70 1.59
N ILE A 56 -15.84 0.03 0.66
CA ILE A 56 -15.89 1.50 0.64
C ILE A 56 -17.05 2.03 -0.21
N MET A 57 -17.53 1.24 -1.19
CA MET A 57 -18.60 1.70 -2.08
C MET A 57 -19.92 1.84 -1.33
N SER A 58 -20.38 3.08 -1.13
CA SER A 58 -21.76 3.40 -0.74
C SER A 58 -22.59 3.87 -1.93
N LYS A 59 -23.90 3.60 -1.86
CA LYS A 59 -24.91 4.12 -2.81
C LYS A 59 -25.17 5.62 -2.62
N MET A 60 -24.85 6.19 -1.47
CA MET A 60 -25.03 7.62 -1.19
C MET A 60 -23.79 8.41 -1.60
N ALA A 61 -24.01 9.50 -2.34
CA ALA A 61 -22.92 10.40 -2.75
C ALA A 61 -22.22 11.00 -1.52
N GLY A 62 -20.89 10.95 -1.49
CA GLY A 62 -20.06 11.49 -0.41
C GLY A 62 -19.75 10.53 0.75
N GLU A 63 -20.52 9.45 0.94
CA GLU A 63 -20.24 8.49 2.01
C GLU A 63 -18.96 7.67 1.77
N SER A 64 -18.72 7.28 0.51
CA SER A 64 -17.50 6.54 0.14
C SER A 64 -16.22 7.33 0.44
N GLU A 65 -16.23 8.64 0.24
CA GLU A 65 -15.09 9.53 0.49
C GLU A 65 -14.89 9.78 1.98
N SER A 66 -15.98 9.86 2.75
CA SER A 66 -15.95 9.95 4.21
C SER A 66 -15.35 8.67 4.84
N ASN A 67 -15.72 7.50 4.31
CA ASN A 67 -15.17 6.21 4.75
C ASN A 67 -13.69 6.03 4.41
N LEU A 68 -13.21 6.63 3.32
CA LEU A 68 -11.79 6.59 2.93
C LEU A 68 -10.92 7.56 3.76
N ARG A 69 -11.51 8.63 4.32
CA ARG A 69 -10.79 9.68 5.05
C ARG A 69 -10.70 9.45 6.58
N LYS A 70 -11.43 8.46 7.11
CA LYS A 70 -11.34 8.03 8.50
C LYS A 70 -10.15 7.10 8.72
#